data_AF-A0A6M0AHX3-F1
#
_entry.id   AF-A0A6M0AHX3-F1
#
_cell.length_a   1.000
_cell.length_b   1.000
_cell.length_c   1.000
_cell.angle_alpha   90.00
_cell.angle_beta   90.00
_cell.angle_gamma   90.00
#
_symmetry.space_group_name_H-M   'P 1'
#
loop_
_entity.id
_entity.type
_entity.pdbx_description
1 polymer ?
#
loop_
_entity_poly.entity_id
_entity_poly.type
_entity_poly.pdbx_seq_one_letter_code
_entity_poly.pdbx_strand_id
1 'polypeptide(L)'
;LKFIYVELPKFTKSLDELESHFDKWLFLLKHLAQLNEPPLPLQEDVFAQLFDVAEIANFSSTEQALYQDSLKVYRDMYNVTQTLIDETLEQGIEQGIKQGIEQGIKQGIKQGIKQGRAEGRQQGRQQGKAEGRQEEKQQIAKQMKAAGLPAQDIAQYTGLTIDEIDLL
;
A
#
# COMPACT_ATOMS: atom_id res chain seq x y z
N LEU A 1 31.28 -23.97 -21.01
CA LEU A 1 30.23 -23.16 -20.34
C LEU A 1 30.42 -23.26 -18.83
N LYS A 2 30.19 -22.18 -18.09
CA LYS A 2 30.20 -22.15 -16.62
C LYS A 2 28.78 -21.78 -16.17
N PHE A 3 28.15 -22.63 -15.38
CA PHE A 3 26.83 -22.37 -14.78
C PHE A 3 27.02 -22.03 -13.31
N ILE A 4 26.32 -21.00 -12.83
CA ILE A 4 26.27 -20.61 -11.43
C ILE A 4 24.83 -20.82 -10.98
N TYR A 5 24.66 -21.63 -9.94
CA TYR A 5 23.36 -21.91 -9.34
C TYR A 5 23.25 -21.14 -8.03
N VAL A 6 22.10 -20.49 -7.83
CA VAL A 6 21.82 -19.73 -6.61
C VAL A 6 20.54 -20.26 -5.99
N GLU A 7 20.61 -20.59 -4.70
CA GLU A 7 19.49 -21.12 -3.93
C GLU A 7 18.97 -20.06 -2.96
N LEU A 8 17.83 -19.44 -3.31
CA LEU A 8 17.19 -18.42 -2.48
C LEU A 8 16.84 -18.89 -1.04
N PRO A 9 16.43 -20.15 -0.79
CA PRO A 9 16.17 -20.61 0.58
C PRO A 9 17.40 -20.54 1.49
N LYS A 10 18.62 -20.71 0.95
CA LYS A 10 19.88 -20.64 1.70
C LYS A 10 20.35 -19.21 1.99
N PHE A 11 19.74 -18.21 1.37
CA PHE A 11 20.03 -16.80 1.64
C PHE A 11 19.29 -16.35 2.91
N THR A 12 20.01 -16.06 3.99
CA THR A 12 19.41 -15.74 5.31
C THR A 12 19.74 -14.34 5.83
N LYS A 13 20.49 -13.53 5.05
CA LYS A 13 20.88 -12.18 5.45
C LYS A 13 19.66 -11.27 5.59
N SER A 14 19.68 -10.44 6.62
CA SER A 14 18.73 -9.37 6.91
C SER A 14 19.14 -8.05 6.22
N LEU A 15 18.29 -7.02 6.29
CA LEU A 15 18.52 -5.73 5.63
C LEU A 15 19.83 -5.04 6.08
N ASP A 16 20.20 -5.20 7.34
CA ASP A 16 21.41 -4.59 7.92
C ASP A 16 22.70 -5.32 7.53
N GLU A 17 22.57 -6.55 7.00
CA GLU A 17 23.67 -7.43 6.59
C GLU A 17 23.91 -7.41 5.07
N LEU A 18 23.24 -6.50 4.35
CA LEU A 18 23.35 -6.36 2.90
C LEU A 18 24.58 -5.54 2.50
N GLU A 19 25.73 -6.22 2.41
CA GLU A 19 27.00 -5.59 2.06
C GLU A 19 27.22 -5.42 0.55
N SER A 20 26.78 -6.39 -0.26
CA SER A 20 27.04 -6.39 -1.71
C SER A 20 25.81 -6.15 -2.56
N HIS A 21 26.02 -5.69 -3.80
CA HIS A 21 24.95 -5.55 -4.78
C HIS A 21 24.24 -6.89 -5.06
N PHE A 22 24.99 -8.00 -5.02
CA PHE A 22 24.44 -9.34 -5.15
C PHE A 22 23.53 -9.72 -3.98
N ASP A 23 23.93 -9.41 -2.74
CA ASP A 23 23.07 -9.64 -1.56
C ASP A 23 21.76 -8.87 -1.66
N LYS A 24 21.81 -7.62 -2.14
CA LYS A 24 20.63 -6.78 -2.39
C LYS A 24 19.67 -7.42 -3.39
N TRP A 25 20.17 -7.95 -4.50
CA TRP A 25 19.36 -8.68 -5.49
C TRP A 25 18.74 -9.95 -4.91
N LEU A 26 19.48 -10.75 -4.15
CA LEU A 26 18.95 -11.98 -3.54
C LEU A 26 17.91 -11.67 -2.46
N PHE A 27 18.17 -10.67 -1.62
CA PHE A 27 17.20 -10.22 -0.63
C PHE A 27 15.91 -9.77 -1.29
N LEU A 28 16.02 -8.93 -2.32
CA LEU A 28 14.88 -8.38 -3.03
C LEU A 28 14.07 -9.47 -3.72
N LEU A 29 14.70 -10.40 -4.46
CA LEU A 29 13.99 -11.51 -5.10
C LEU A 29 13.33 -12.47 -4.10
N LYS A 30 13.96 -12.70 -2.95
CA LYS A 30 13.40 -13.58 -1.89
C LYS A 30 12.18 -12.97 -1.22
N HIS A 31 12.18 -11.66 -0.99
CA HIS A 31 11.15 -10.98 -0.20
C HIS A 31 10.19 -10.12 -1.04
N LEU A 32 10.30 -10.15 -2.38
CA LEU A 32 9.56 -9.25 -3.28
C LEU A 32 8.05 -9.21 -3.01
N ALA A 33 7.44 -10.39 -2.83
CA ALA A 33 6.00 -10.52 -2.60
C ALA A 33 5.54 -9.94 -1.24
N GLN A 34 6.46 -9.71 -0.31
CA GLN A 34 6.19 -9.22 1.05
C GLN A 34 6.56 -7.73 1.21
N LEU A 35 7.29 -7.17 0.25
CA LEU A 35 7.72 -5.77 0.28
C LEU A 35 6.61 -4.88 -0.27
N ASN A 36 6.08 -4.00 0.58
CA ASN A 36 5.10 -2.99 0.18
C ASN A 36 5.76 -1.69 -0.30
N GLU A 37 6.99 -1.41 0.15
CA GLU A 37 7.78 -0.24 -0.24
C GLU A 37 9.26 -0.63 -0.29
N PRO A 38 10.07 0.04 -1.13
CA PRO A 38 11.51 -0.17 -1.18
C PRO A 38 12.19 0.26 0.12
N PRO A 39 12.83 -0.67 0.88
CA PRO A 39 13.57 -0.32 2.08
C PRO A 39 14.81 0.52 1.74
N LEU A 40 15.27 1.37 2.67
CA LEU A 40 16.36 2.33 2.46
C LEU A 40 17.60 1.76 1.73
N PRO A 41 18.10 0.54 2.04
CA PRO A 41 19.26 -0.05 1.35
C PRO A 41 19.02 -0.41 -0.13
N LEU A 42 17.77 -0.38 -0.60
CA LEU A 42 17.30 -0.80 -1.92
C LEU A 42 16.64 0.34 -2.71
N GLN A 43 16.87 1.60 -2.32
CA GLN A 43 16.36 2.80 -3.02
C GLN A 43 17.28 3.31 -4.14
N GLU A 44 18.27 2.51 -4.53
CA GLU A 44 19.17 2.84 -5.65
C GLU A 44 18.43 2.78 -7.00
N ASP A 45 18.87 3.59 -7.96
CA ASP A 45 18.25 3.74 -9.28
C ASP A 45 18.02 2.41 -10.01
N VAL A 46 18.90 1.43 -9.82
CA VAL A 46 18.78 0.11 -10.45
C VAL A 46 17.56 -0.68 -9.97
N PHE A 47 17.13 -0.48 -8.73
CA PHE A 47 15.99 -1.17 -8.14
C PHE A 47 14.68 -0.41 -8.36
N ALA A 48 14.74 0.90 -8.62
CA ALA A 48 13.56 1.74 -8.85
C ALA A 48 12.66 1.20 -9.96
N GLN A 49 13.24 0.78 -11.09
CA GLN A 49 12.47 0.20 -12.21
C GLN A 49 11.78 -1.11 -11.84
N LEU A 50 12.42 -1.93 -11.00
CA LEU A 50 11.85 -3.19 -10.56
C LEU A 50 10.69 -2.97 -9.60
N PHE A 51 10.83 -2.07 -8.62
CA PHE A 51 9.73 -1.73 -7.72
C PHE A 51 8.54 -1.09 -8.46
N ASP A 52 8.81 -0.28 -9.48
CA ASP A 52 7.79 0.26 -10.36
C ASP A 52 6.95 -0.82 -11.07
N VAL A 53 7.59 -1.90 -11.52
CA VAL A 53 6.90 -3.01 -12.19
C VAL A 53 6.22 -3.94 -11.18
N ALA A 54 6.89 -4.22 -10.05
CA ALA A 54 6.34 -5.07 -9.00
C ALA A 54 5.13 -4.45 -8.30
N GLU A 55 5.11 -3.12 -8.16
CA GLU A 55 3.97 -2.38 -7.61
C GLU A 55 2.72 -2.55 -8.47
N ILE A 56 2.86 -2.49 -9.80
CA ILE A 56 1.76 -2.77 -10.75
C ILE A 56 1.32 -4.23 -10.66
N ALA A 57 2.26 -5.17 -10.55
CA ALA A 57 1.95 -6.59 -10.41
C ALA A 57 1.20 -6.92 -9.11
N ASN A 58 1.37 -6.11 -8.07
CA ASN A 58 0.73 -6.26 -6.77
C ASN A 58 -0.58 -5.44 -6.64
N PHE A 59 -1.11 -4.92 -7.74
CA PHE A 59 -2.42 -4.25 -7.72
C PHE A 59 -3.52 -5.24 -7.35
N SER A 60 -4.38 -4.83 -6.42
CA SER A 60 -5.67 -5.46 -6.14
C SER A 60 -6.58 -5.38 -7.38
N SER A 61 -7.64 -6.18 -7.42
CA SER A 61 -8.59 -6.17 -8.53
C SER A 61 -9.17 -4.78 -8.84
N THR A 62 -9.41 -3.97 -7.81
CA THR A 62 -9.88 -2.58 -7.95
C THR A 62 -8.80 -1.67 -8.52
N GLU A 63 -7.56 -1.78 -8.04
CA GLU A 63 -6.42 -1.00 -8.54
C GLU A 63 -6.08 -1.36 -9.99
N GLN A 64 -6.18 -2.65 -10.35
CA GLN A 64 -6.05 -3.12 -11.74
C GLN A 64 -7.16 -2.55 -12.64
N ALA A 65 -8.40 -2.51 -12.15
CA ALA A 65 -9.52 -1.95 -12.91
C ALA A 65 -9.32 -0.45 -13.18
N LEU A 66 -8.92 0.32 -12.17
CA LEU A 66 -8.60 1.75 -12.32
C LEU A 66 -7.44 1.98 -13.31
N TYR A 67 -6.42 1.13 -13.25
CA TYR A 67 -5.32 1.17 -14.21
C TYR A 67 -5.79 0.86 -15.65
N GLN A 68 -6.61 -0.18 -15.84
CA GLN A 68 -7.15 -0.51 -17.15
C GLN A 68 -8.08 0.57 -17.71
N ASP A 69 -8.91 1.19 -16.88
CA ASP A 69 -9.77 2.32 -17.26
C ASP A 69 -8.93 3.52 -17.70
N SER A 70 -7.86 3.84 -16.99
CA SER A 70 -6.94 4.91 -17.39
C SER A 70 -6.24 4.61 -18.73
N LEU A 71 -5.84 3.35 -18.97
CA LEU A 71 -5.27 2.91 -20.25
C LEU A 71 -6.29 2.94 -21.39
N LYS A 72 -7.57 2.70 -21.08
CA LYS A 72 -8.65 2.82 -22.05
C LYS A 72 -8.84 4.27 -22.48
N VAL A 73 -8.90 5.21 -21.53
CA VAL A 73 -8.94 6.65 -21.82
C VAL A 73 -7.74 7.07 -22.66
N TYR A 74 -6.55 6.53 -22.37
CA TYR A 74 -5.36 6.73 -23.21
C TYR A 74 -5.58 6.27 -24.65
N ARG A 75 -6.06 5.03 -24.86
CA ARG A 75 -6.30 4.49 -26.22
C ARG A 75 -7.34 5.31 -26.97
N ASP A 76 -8.41 5.71 -26.29
CA ASP A 76 -9.47 6.53 -26.87
C ASP A 76 -8.94 7.91 -27.28
N MET A 77 -8.17 8.57 -26.40
CA MET A 77 -7.55 9.87 -26.70
C MET A 77 -6.48 9.77 -27.79
N TYR A 78 -5.69 8.70 -27.79
CA TYR A 78 -4.69 8.41 -28.81
C TYR A 78 -5.36 8.30 -30.19
N ASN A 79 -6.46 7.55 -30.28
CA ASN A 79 -7.21 7.40 -31.53
C ASN A 79 -7.79 8.75 -32.03
N VAL A 80 -8.37 9.55 -31.13
CA VAL A 80 -8.89 10.89 -31.46
C VAL A 80 -7.78 11.81 -31.95
N THR A 81 -6.61 11.75 -31.29
CA THR A 81 -5.45 12.59 -31.62
C THR A 81 -4.81 12.18 -32.93
N GLN A 82 -4.76 10.87 -33.22
CA GLN A 82 -4.23 10.39 -34.50
C GLN A 82 -5.10 10.80 -35.68
N THR A 83 -6.41 10.85 -35.50
CA THR A 83 -7.32 11.35 -36.54
C THR A 83 -7.10 12.85 -36.87
N LEU A 84 -6.41 13.60 -35.99
CA LEU A 84 -6.13 15.03 -36.15
C LEU A 84 -4.74 15.33 -36.76
N ILE A 85 -3.83 14.35 -36.81
CA ILE A 85 -2.39 14.57 -37.06
C ILE A 85 -1.88 13.99 -38.40
N ASP A 86 -2.77 13.33 -39.17
CA ASP A 86 -2.50 12.60 -40.41
C ASP A 86 -1.74 13.37 -41.52
N GLU A 87 -1.43 14.66 -41.38
CA GLU A 87 -0.82 15.43 -42.47
C GLU A 87 0.64 15.90 -42.31
N THR A 88 1.35 15.93 -41.17
CA THR A 88 2.82 16.28 -41.24
C THR A 88 3.73 16.10 -40.02
N LEU A 89 3.27 15.67 -38.84
CA LEU A 89 4.09 15.76 -37.60
C LEU A 89 3.92 14.55 -36.67
N GLU A 90 3.93 13.34 -37.23
CA GLU A 90 3.41 12.15 -36.56
C GLU A 90 4.34 11.60 -35.46
N GLN A 91 5.57 11.20 -35.79
CA GLN A 91 6.35 10.33 -34.90
C GLN A 91 6.87 11.00 -33.63
N GLY A 92 7.29 12.26 -33.70
CA GLY A 92 7.83 12.99 -32.55
C GLY A 92 6.75 13.39 -31.54
N ILE A 93 5.59 13.82 -32.04
CA ILE A 93 4.43 14.13 -31.20
C ILE A 93 3.83 12.84 -30.64
N GLU A 94 3.70 11.79 -31.46
CA GLU A 94 3.20 10.48 -31.01
C GLU A 94 4.04 9.93 -29.86
N GLN A 95 5.37 9.94 -29.99
CA GLN A 95 6.27 9.48 -28.93
C GLN A 95 6.22 10.37 -27.69
N GLY A 96 6.22 11.69 -27.85
CA GLY A 96 6.15 12.63 -26.73
C GLY A 96 4.85 12.54 -25.95
N ILE A 97 3.72 12.44 -26.65
CA ILE A 97 2.39 12.28 -26.06
C ILE A 97 2.28 10.92 -25.36
N LYS A 98 2.69 9.84 -26.05
CA LYS A 98 2.68 8.49 -25.48
C LYS A 98 3.50 8.41 -24.19
N GLN A 99 4.73 8.90 -24.21
CA GLN A 99 5.61 8.89 -23.05
C GLN A 99 5.08 9.79 -21.93
N GLY A 100 4.65 11.01 -22.25
CA GLY A 100 4.15 11.96 -21.26
C GLY A 100 2.90 11.46 -20.54
N ILE A 101 1.97 10.85 -21.27
CA ILE A 101 0.75 10.30 -20.68
C ILE A 101 1.04 9.02 -19.91
N GLU A 102 1.84 8.10 -20.45
CA GLU A 102 2.20 6.86 -19.76
C GLU A 102 2.88 7.16 -18.41
N GLN A 103 3.83 8.11 -18.40
CA GLN A 103 4.48 8.57 -17.17
C GLN A 103 3.48 9.24 -16.23
N GLY A 104 2.63 10.14 -16.71
CA GLY A 104 1.64 10.84 -15.90
C GLY A 104 0.62 9.90 -15.23
N ILE A 105 0.09 8.93 -15.98
CA ILE A 105 -0.84 7.91 -15.46
C ILE A 105 -0.14 7.05 -14.41
N LYS A 106 1.04 6.51 -14.74
CA LYS A 106 1.79 5.64 -13.83
C LYS A 106 2.11 6.36 -12.52
N GLN A 107 2.57 7.61 -12.59
CA GLN A 107 2.86 8.41 -11.40
C GLN A 107 1.60 8.74 -10.61
N GLY A 108 0.51 9.15 -11.26
CA GLY A 108 -0.75 9.50 -10.61
C GLY A 108 -1.37 8.32 -9.86
N ILE A 109 -1.41 7.14 -10.48
CA ILE A 109 -1.94 5.92 -9.85
C ILE A 109 -1.07 5.49 -8.67
N LYS A 110 0.25 5.45 -8.86
CA LYS A 110 1.21 5.11 -7.81
C LYS A 110 1.06 6.02 -6.60
N GLN A 111 1.01 7.34 -6.81
CA GLN A 111 0.80 8.31 -5.74
C GLN A 111 -0.56 8.14 -5.05
N GLY A 112 -1.64 7.98 -5.83
CA GLY A 112 -2.99 7.80 -5.28
C GLY A 112 -3.13 6.54 -4.42
N ILE A 113 -2.59 5.41 -4.89
CA ILE A 113 -2.58 4.14 -4.13
C ILE A 113 -1.77 4.29 -2.85
N LYS A 114 -0.56 4.84 -2.94
CA LYS A 114 0.32 5.00 -1.79
C LYS A 114 -0.34 5.88 -0.72
N GLN A 115 -0.91 7.01 -1.12
CA GLN A 115 -1.62 7.92 -0.24
C GLN A 115 -2.84 7.25 0.39
N GLY A 116 -3.71 6.62 -0.42
CA GLY A 116 -4.91 5.95 0.08
C GLY A 116 -4.61 4.81 1.07
N ARG A 117 -3.57 4.00 0.81
CA ARG A 117 -3.13 2.94 1.73
C ARG A 117 -2.57 3.49 3.04
N ALA A 118 -1.88 4.63 3.01
CA ALA A 118 -1.35 5.26 4.21
C ALA A 118 -2.48 5.84 5.07
N GLU A 119 -3.38 6.59 4.45
CA GLU A 119 -4.55 7.19 5.11
C GLU A 119 -5.47 6.11 5.69
N GLY A 120 -5.80 5.07 4.91
CA GLY A 120 -6.65 3.97 5.37
C GLY A 120 -6.04 3.20 6.56
N ARG A 121 -4.72 2.94 6.55
CA ARG A 121 -4.03 2.32 7.69
C ARG A 121 -4.06 3.20 8.93
N GLN A 122 -3.87 4.50 8.78
CA GLN A 122 -3.90 5.43 9.89
C GLN A 122 -5.30 5.51 10.51
N GLN A 123 -6.34 5.66 9.67
CA GLN A 123 -7.74 5.71 10.11
C GLN A 123 -8.14 4.42 10.81
N GLY A 124 -7.88 3.26 10.19
CA GLY A 124 -8.19 1.96 10.79
C GLY A 124 -7.49 1.74 12.13
N ARG A 125 -6.23 2.18 12.27
CA ARG A 125 -5.50 2.10 13.54
C ARG A 125 -6.10 3.02 14.62
N GLN A 126 -6.55 4.21 14.26
CA GLN A 126 -7.18 5.13 15.19
C GLN A 126 -8.54 4.60 15.65
N GLN A 127 -9.37 4.13 14.70
CA GLN A 127 -10.67 3.54 14.98
C GLN A 127 -10.54 2.29 15.86
N GLY A 128 -9.69 1.33 15.49
CA GLY A 128 -9.50 0.11 16.28
C GLY A 128 -8.96 0.38 17.69
N LYS A 129 -8.12 1.42 17.86
CA LYS A 129 -7.70 1.86 19.21
C LYS A 129 -8.84 2.48 20.01
N ALA A 130 -9.76 3.21 19.36
CA ALA A 130 -10.89 3.82 20.04
C ALA A 130 -11.93 2.76 20.44
N GLU A 131 -12.26 1.86 19.51
CA GLU A 131 -13.15 0.71 19.75
C GLU A 131 -12.59 -0.19 20.85
N GLY A 132 -11.32 -0.59 20.78
CA GLY A 132 -10.70 -1.42 21.82
C GLY A 132 -10.71 -0.78 23.21
N ARG A 133 -10.52 0.55 23.31
CA ARG A 133 -10.66 1.26 24.60
C ARG A 133 -12.10 1.27 25.12
N GLN A 134 -13.09 1.36 24.23
CA GLN A 134 -14.50 1.32 24.64
C GLN A 134 -14.92 -0.08 25.07
N GLU A 135 -14.52 -1.11 24.32
CA GLU A 135 -14.75 -2.50 24.68
C GLU A 135 -14.08 -2.85 26.03
N GLU A 136 -12.86 -2.39 26.25
CA GLU A 136 -12.15 -2.57 27.53
C GLU A 136 -12.91 -1.90 28.69
N LYS A 137 -13.38 -0.66 28.52
CA LYS A 137 -14.22 0.03 29.53
C LYS A 137 -15.50 -0.74 29.84
N GLN A 138 -16.19 -1.23 28.82
CA GLN A 138 -17.41 -2.02 28.99
C GLN A 138 -17.15 -3.37 29.66
N GLN A 139 -16.04 -4.04 29.34
CA GLN A 139 -15.65 -5.29 30.01
C GLN A 139 -15.34 -5.07 31.48
N ILE A 140 -14.59 -4.01 31.82
CA ILE A 140 -14.29 -3.65 33.22
C ILE A 140 -15.58 -3.33 33.96
N ALA A 141 -16.49 -2.55 33.36
CA ALA A 141 -17.78 -2.23 33.96
C ALA A 141 -18.64 -3.47 34.23
N LYS A 142 -18.71 -4.41 33.28
CA LYS A 142 -19.40 -5.71 33.46
C LYS A 142 -18.81 -6.51 34.62
N GLN A 143 -17.48 -6.58 34.73
CA GLN A 143 -16.82 -7.28 35.83
C GLN A 143 -17.11 -6.62 37.17
N MET A 144 -17.08 -5.28 37.25
CA MET A 144 -17.39 -4.54 38.46
C MET A 144 -18.86 -4.70 38.88
N LYS A 145 -19.80 -4.69 37.92
CA LYS A 145 -21.22 -4.95 38.16
C LYS A 145 -21.45 -6.36 38.69
N ALA A 146 -20.79 -7.36 38.10
CA ALA A 146 -20.82 -8.74 38.59
C ALA A 146 -20.23 -8.90 40.00
N ALA A 147 -19.26 -8.05 40.38
CA ALA A 147 -18.69 -8.00 41.72
C ALA A 147 -19.58 -7.27 42.75
N GLY A 148 -20.74 -6.73 42.33
CA GLY A 148 -21.72 -6.08 43.22
C GLY A 148 -21.40 -4.63 43.58
N LEU A 149 -20.51 -3.97 42.82
CA LEU A 149 -20.21 -2.55 43.02
C LEU A 149 -21.42 -1.67 42.62
N PRO A 150 -21.70 -0.57 43.35
CA PRO A 150 -22.75 0.39 42.98
C PRO A 150 -22.47 1.04 41.62
N ALA A 151 -23.53 1.27 40.82
CA ALA A 151 -23.42 1.88 39.49
C ALA A 151 -22.72 3.26 39.50
N GLN A 152 -22.86 4.03 40.59
CA GLN A 152 -22.15 5.30 40.78
C GLN A 152 -20.63 5.14 40.86
N ASP A 153 -20.15 4.12 41.56
CA ASP A 153 -18.71 3.85 41.67
C ASP A 153 -18.17 3.32 40.33
N ILE A 154 -18.92 2.45 39.66
CA ILE A 154 -18.55 1.93 38.33
C ILE A 154 -18.45 3.07 37.31
N ALA A 155 -19.39 4.02 37.33
CA ALA A 155 -19.37 5.21 36.48
C ALA A 155 -18.13 6.07 36.74
N GLN A 156 -17.75 6.24 38.01
CA GLN A 156 -16.57 7.00 38.40
C GLN A 156 -15.26 6.39 37.88
N TYR A 157 -15.11 5.06 37.94
CA TYR A 157 -13.86 4.38 37.56
C TYR A 157 -13.74 4.09 36.06
N THR A 158 -14.85 3.80 35.38
CA THR A 158 -14.84 3.43 33.95
C THR A 158 -15.10 4.61 33.02
N GLY A 159 -15.66 5.70 33.56
CA GLY A 159 -16.06 6.89 32.81
C GLY A 159 -17.25 6.65 31.88
N LEU A 160 -18.01 5.58 32.10
CA LEU A 160 -19.30 5.31 31.46
C LEU A 160 -20.42 6.01 32.23
N THR A 161 -21.51 6.32 31.55
CA THR A 161 -22.72 6.87 32.18
C THR A 161 -23.48 5.78 32.94
N ILE A 162 -24.28 6.18 33.92
CA ILE A 162 -25.09 5.24 34.72
C ILE A 162 -26.04 4.47 33.79
N ASP A 163 -26.65 5.14 32.81
CA ASP A 163 -27.54 4.50 31.82
C ASP A 163 -26.80 3.44 30.98
N GLU A 164 -25.56 3.73 30.55
CA GLU A 164 -24.72 2.74 29.85
C GLU A 164 -24.39 1.55 30.75
N ILE A 165 -24.14 1.76 32.04
CA ILE A 165 -23.84 0.70 33.00
C ILE A 165 -25.07 -0.16 33.31
N ASP A 166 -26.25 0.45 33.39
CA ASP A 166 -27.51 -0.26 33.63
C ASP A 166 -27.90 -1.16 32.44
N LEU A 167 -27.52 -0.76 31.22
CA LEU A 167 -27.70 -1.52 29.98
C LEU A 167 -26.71 -2.69 29.76
N LEU A 168 -25.58 -2.73 30.49
CA LEU A 168 -24.54 -3.78 30.39
C LEU A 168 -24.86 -5.06 31.17
#